data_AF-A0A5C6VLM7-F1
#
_entry.id   AF-A0A5C6VLM7-F1
#
_cell.length_a   1.000
_cell.length_b   1.000
_cell.length_c   1.000
_cell.angle_alpha   90.00
_cell.angle_beta   90.00
_cell.angle_gamma   90.00
#
_symmetry.space_group_name_H-M   'P 1'
#
loop_
_entity.id
_entity.type
_entity.pdbx_description
1 polymer ?
#
loop_
_entity_poly.entity_id
_entity_poly.type
_entity_poly.pdbx_seq_one_letter_code
_entity_poly.pdbx_strand_id
1 'polypeptide(L)'
;MLRGFPPVVAESTHTLILGSFPGEASLQATQYYAHPRNQFWRLLAAVIDEPLPELDYPTRLERVLKHGVGVWDVLAACTREGSLDAAIRNASPNDFASFREYAPALKKVCFNGKTAGRFAPVIAAAGYETLVLPSSSPANAMLSFDQKLRLWRDILT
;
A
#
# COMPACT_ATOMS: atom_id res chain seq x y z
N MET A 1 15.42 5.36 -14.68
CA MET A 1 14.50 4.35 -14.12
C MET A 1 14.25 4.70 -12.67
N LEU A 2 12.99 4.78 -12.26
CA LEU A 2 12.61 5.06 -10.87
C LEU A 2 12.72 3.77 -10.04
N ARG A 3 13.04 3.90 -8.75
CA ARG A 3 13.09 2.80 -7.79
C ARG A 3 12.05 3.02 -6.69
N GLY A 4 11.40 1.92 -6.29
CA GLY A 4 10.48 1.89 -5.17
C GLY A 4 11.21 1.92 -3.84
N PHE A 5 10.45 1.82 -2.76
CA PHE A 5 10.95 1.81 -1.39
C PHE A 5 11.04 0.37 -0.84
N PRO A 6 11.83 0.14 0.22
CA PRO A 6 11.81 -1.13 0.95
C PRO A 6 10.48 -1.31 1.71
N PRO A 7 10.05 -2.56 1.96
CA PRO A 7 8.83 -2.81 2.73
C PRO A 7 8.93 -2.21 4.13
N VAL A 8 7.84 -1.60 4.60
CA VAL A 8 7.66 -1.26 6.01
C VAL A 8 6.84 -2.37 6.64
N VAL A 9 7.54 -3.29 7.30
CA VAL A 9 6.98 -4.48 7.94
C VAL A 9 7.73 -4.78 9.24
N ALA A 10 7.08 -5.54 10.10
CA ALA A 10 7.62 -6.12 11.32
C ALA A 10 7.22 -7.60 11.41
N GLU A 11 7.85 -8.38 12.29
CA GLU A 11 7.54 -9.81 12.47
C GLU A 11 6.06 -10.07 12.78
N SER A 12 5.41 -9.14 13.49
CA SER A 12 3.99 -9.18 13.85
C SER A 12 3.02 -8.76 12.72
N THR A 13 3.53 -8.44 11.53
CA THR A 13 2.71 -7.96 10.41
C THR A 13 1.86 -9.11 9.87
N HIS A 14 0.55 -9.04 10.10
CA HIS A 14 -0.42 -10.02 9.59
C HIS A 14 -1.15 -9.55 8.32
N THR A 15 -1.20 -8.24 8.09
CA THR A 15 -1.82 -7.62 6.91
C THR A 15 -0.82 -6.70 6.21
N LEU A 16 -0.55 -6.91 4.91
CA LEU A 16 0.32 -6.06 4.10
C LEU A 16 -0.50 -5.30 3.06
N ILE A 17 -0.38 -3.98 3.01
CA ILE A 17 -1.02 -3.15 1.97
C ILE A 17 -0.02 -2.82 0.87
N LEU A 18 -0.33 -3.22 -0.36
CA LEU A 18 0.50 -2.99 -1.55
C LEU A 18 -0.11 -1.92 -2.45
N GLY A 19 0.60 -0.81 -2.61
CA GLY A 19 0.36 0.15 -3.69
C GLY A 19 0.92 -0.34 -5.03
N SER A 20 0.73 0.47 -6.08
CA SER A 20 1.29 0.20 -7.41
C SER A 20 2.78 0.54 -7.46
N PHE A 21 3.11 1.80 -7.27
CA PHE A 21 4.46 2.36 -7.22
C PHE A 21 4.42 3.75 -6.57
N PRO A 22 5.44 4.16 -5.79
CA PRO A 22 5.44 5.47 -5.12
C PRO A 22 5.24 6.62 -6.11
N GLY A 23 4.29 7.52 -5.85
CA GLY A 23 4.07 8.74 -6.66
C GLY A 23 5.24 9.72 -6.60
N GLU A 24 5.24 10.78 -7.42
CA GLU A 24 6.31 11.78 -7.45
C GLU A 24 6.53 12.45 -6.09
N ALA A 25 5.46 12.92 -5.43
CA ALA A 25 5.56 13.48 -4.08
C ALA A 25 6.11 12.46 -3.06
N SER A 26 5.76 11.18 -3.22
CA SER A 26 6.29 10.11 -2.38
C SER A 26 7.79 9.91 -2.60
N LEU A 27 8.24 9.85 -3.85
CA LEU A 27 9.66 9.72 -4.22
C LEU A 27 10.47 10.90 -3.69
N GLN A 28 9.99 12.14 -3.84
CA GLN A 28 10.67 13.33 -3.33
C GLN A 28 10.76 13.35 -1.80
N ALA A 29 9.68 12.96 -1.12
CA ALA A 29 9.65 12.92 0.35
C ALA A 29 10.36 11.69 0.93
N THR A 30 10.67 10.67 0.11
CA THR A 30 11.08 9.33 0.53
C THR A 30 10.07 8.69 1.49
N GLN A 31 8.77 8.87 1.21
CA GLN A 31 7.67 8.46 2.08
C GLN A 31 6.54 7.81 1.29
N TYR A 32 5.97 6.72 1.80
CA TYR A 32 4.75 6.15 1.25
C TYR A 32 3.60 7.15 1.34
N TYR A 33 2.82 7.23 0.26
CA TYR A 33 1.60 8.05 0.19
C TYR A 33 1.77 9.51 0.66
N ALA A 34 2.88 10.17 0.28
CA ALA A 34 3.22 11.51 0.78
C ALA A 34 2.40 12.64 0.16
N HIS A 35 1.74 12.39 -0.98
CA HIS A 35 0.95 13.41 -1.65
C HIS A 35 -0.23 13.85 -0.74
N PRO A 36 -0.39 15.14 -0.39
CA PRO A 36 -1.37 15.59 0.63
C PRO A 36 -2.84 15.24 0.32
N ARG A 37 -3.19 15.14 -0.97
CA ARG A 37 -4.54 14.72 -1.40
C ARG A 37 -4.72 13.20 -1.48
N ASN A 38 -3.69 12.39 -1.22
CA ASN A 38 -3.85 10.95 -1.15
C ASN A 38 -4.59 10.59 0.14
N GLN A 39 -5.65 9.79 0.00
CA GLN A 39 -6.53 9.47 1.11
C GLN A 39 -6.02 8.29 1.95
N PHE A 40 -4.87 7.69 1.61
CA PHE A 40 -4.36 6.46 2.26
C PHE A 40 -4.30 6.59 3.78
N TRP A 41 -3.60 7.61 4.29
CA TRP A 41 -3.42 7.79 5.73
C TRP A 41 -4.73 8.09 6.44
N ARG A 42 -5.67 8.78 5.79
CA ARG A 42 -7.01 9.06 6.35
C ARG A 42 -7.90 7.81 6.37
N LEU A 43 -7.82 6.98 5.33
CA LEU A 43 -8.56 5.72 5.25
C LEU A 43 -8.03 4.75 6.30
N LEU A 44 -6.72 4.56 6.37
CA LEU A 44 -6.10 3.66 7.33
C LEU A 44 -6.34 4.13 8.77
N ALA A 45 -6.20 5.43 9.05
CA ALA A 45 -6.53 6.02 10.35
C ALA A 45 -7.93 5.64 10.85
N ALA A 46 -8.93 5.76 10.00
CA ALA A 46 -10.30 5.43 10.34
C ALA A 46 -10.56 3.91 10.49
N VAL A 47 -9.68 3.06 9.94
CA VAL A 47 -9.78 1.61 10.05
C VAL A 47 -9.13 1.10 11.34
N ILE A 48 -7.96 1.64 11.71
CA ILE A 48 -7.22 1.20 12.89
C ILE A 48 -7.44 2.09 14.12
N ASP A 49 -8.31 3.10 14.01
CA ASP A 49 -8.65 4.08 15.05
C ASP A 49 -7.43 4.83 15.61
N GLU A 50 -6.60 5.38 14.72
CA GLU A 50 -5.38 6.14 15.05
C GLU A 50 -5.34 7.48 14.30
N PRO A 51 -4.80 8.56 14.89
CA PRO A 51 -4.72 9.88 14.25
C PRO A 51 -3.55 9.98 13.25
N LEU A 52 -3.39 9.00 12.36
CA LEU A 52 -2.21 8.88 11.47
C LEU A 52 -1.86 10.15 10.67
N PRO A 53 -2.81 10.93 10.11
CA PRO A 53 -2.49 12.15 9.36
C PRO A 53 -1.83 13.26 10.18
N GLU A 54 -2.02 13.25 11.50
CA GLU A 54 -1.49 14.27 12.43
C GLU A 54 -0.06 13.94 12.89
N LEU A 55 0.33 12.67 12.75
CA LEU A 55 1.64 12.17 13.16
C LEU A 55 2.72 12.48 12.11
N ASP A 56 3.95 12.71 12.56
CA ASP A 56 5.11 12.65 11.70
C ASP A 56 5.28 11.25 11.08
N TYR A 57 6.02 11.16 9.98
CA TYR A 57 6.11 9.92 9.22
C TYR A 57 6.70 8.73 10.00
N PRO A 58 7.81 8.88 10.76
CA PRO A 58 8.32 7.79 11.59
C PRO A 58 7.29 7.27 12.60
N THR A 59 6.68 8.16 13.39
CA THR A 59 5.68 7.79 14.40
C THR A 59 4.45 7.17 13.75
N ARG A 60 4.05 7.66 12.58
CA ARG A 60 2.95 7.09 11.79
C ARG A 60 3.23 5.63 11.41
N LEU A 61 4.44 5.32 10.95
CA LEU A 61 4.81 3.94 10.60
C LEU A 61 4.85 3.03 11.84
N GLU A 62 5.36 3.52 12.97
CA GLU A 62 5.32 2.77 14.24
C GLU A 62 3.90 2.39 14.65
N ARG A 63 2.95 3.33 14.54
CA ARG A 63 1.53 3.05 14.83
C ARG A 63 0.95 2.01 13.89
N VAL A 64 1.21 2.14 12.59
CA VAL A 64 0.75 1.17 11.59
C VAL A 64 1.28 -0.23 11.87
N LEU A 65 2.57 -0.37 12.19
CA LEU A 65 3.20 -1.64 12.55
C LEU A 65 2.66 -2.22 13.86
N LYS A 66 2.38 -1.37 14.86
CA LYS A 66 1.79 -1.79 16.15
C LYS A 66 0.41 -2.46 15.96
N HIS A 67 -0.33 -2.07 14.93
CA HIS A 67 -1.60 -2.69 14.54
C HIS A 67 -1.44 -3.88 13.59
N GLY A 68 -0.22 -4.40 13.40
CA GLY A 68 0.05 -5.56 12.56
C GLY A 68 -0.12 -5.29 11.06
N VAL A 69 -0.14 -4.01 10.66
CA VAL A 69 -0.28 -3.58 9.26
C VAL A 69 1.09 -3.16 8.71
N GLY A 70 1.43 -3.67 7.53
CA GLY A 70 2.60 -3.27 6.77
C GLY A 70 2.25 -2.46 5.51
N VAL A 71 3.24 -1.77 4.95
CA VAL A 71 3.08 -0.98 3.72
C VAL A 71 4.21 -1.27 2.75
N TRP A 72 3.87 -1.54 1.50
CA TRP A 72 4.83 -1.64 0.40
C TRP A 72 4.15 -1.33 -0.96
N ASP A 73 4.81 -1.65 -2.06
CA ASP A 73 4.31 -1.54 -3.43
C ASP A 73 4.57 -2.84 -4.20
N VAL A 74 3.78 -3.09 -5.25
CA VAL A 74 3.98 -4.28 -6.10
C VAL A 74 5.18 -4.14 -7.04
N LEU A 75 5.60 -2.91 -7.38
CA LEU A 75 6.69 -2.67 -8.33
C LEU A 75 7.96 -2.19 -7.62
N ALA A 76 9.07 -2.90 -7.87
CA ALA A 76 10.41 -2.53 -7.42
C ALA A 76 10.98 -1.35 -8.23
N ALA A 77 10.69 -1.33 -9.53
CA ALA A 77 11.21 -0.32 -10.44
C ALA A 77 10.32 -0.15 -11.66
N CYS A 78 10.36 1.03 -12.26
CA CYS A 78 9.72 1.30 -13.54
C CYS A 78 10.30 2.54 -14.23
N THR A 79 9.91 2.78 -15.48
CA THR A 79 9.94 4.10 -16.10
C THR A 79 8.54 4.69 -16.03
N ARG A 80 8.41 5.91 -15.49
CA ARG A 80 7.13 6.61 -15.42
C ARG A 80 7.37 8.12 -15.46
N GLU A 81 6.57 8.82 -16.26
CA GLU A 81 6.47 10.28 -16.21
C GLU A 81 5.26 10.67 -15.36
N GLY A 82 5.45 11.62 -14.45
CA GLY A 82 4.45 11.98 -13.45
C GLY A 82 4.10 10.84 -12.48
N SER A 83 2.85 10.85 -11.99
CA SER A 83 2.40 9.95 -10.90
C SER A 83 1.29 8.97 -11.31
N LEU A 84 0.83 9.00 -12.55
CA LEU A 84 -0.29 8.16 -12.98
C LEU A 84 0.17 6.74 -13.32
N ASP A 85 -0.54 5.73 -12.80
CA ASP A 85 -0.27 4.32 -13.12
C ASP A 85 -0.33 4.03 -14.62
N ALA A 86 -1.19 4.73 -15.36
CA ALA A 86 -1.31 4.59 -16.82
C ALA A 86 -0.01 4.94 -17.58
N ALA A 87 0.90 5.69 -16.96
CA ALA A 87 2.19 6.07 -17.52
C ALA A 87 3.33 5.08 -17.16
N ILE A 88 3.06 4.03 -16.37
CA ILE A 88 4.07 3.03 -16.00
C ILE A 88 4.49 2.22 -17.23
N ARG A 89 5.80 2.10 -17.46
CA ARG A 89 6.46 1.30 -18.51
C ARG A 89 7.65 0.56 -17.91
N ASN A 90 8.09 -0.52 -18.58
CA ASN A 90 9.28 -1.29 -18.20
C ASN A 90 9.30 -1.65 -16.70
N ALA A 91 8.16 -2.13 -16.20
CA ALA A 91 7.96 -2.38 -14.78
C ALA A 91 8.61 -3.70 -14.36
N SER A 92 9.32 -3.67 -13.23
CA SER A 92 9.82 -4.84 -12.53
C SER A 92 9.03 -5.00 -11.23
N PRO A 93 8.42 -6.17 -10.97
CA PRO A 93 7.77 -6.43 -9.69
C PRO A 93 8.79 -6.52 -8.55
N ASN A 94 8.32 -6.31 -7.32
CA ASN A 94 9.06 -6.71 -6.12
C ASN A 94 9.07 -8.24 -5.97
N ASP A 95 10.03 -8.75 -5.21
CA ASP A 95 10.09 -10.16 -4.87
C ASP A 95 9.14 -10.47 -3.71
N PHE A 96 8.00 -11.07 -4.04
CA PHE A 96 7.01 -11.45 -3.04
C PHE A 96 7.33 -12.75 -2.30
N ALA A 97 8.28 -13.56 -2.78
CA ALA A 97 8.71 -14.77 -2.06
C ALA A 97 9.38 -14.40 -0.73
N SER A 98 10.04 -13.23 -0.68
CA SER A 98 10.69 -12.67 0.50
C SER A 98 9.73 -12.27 1.63
N PHE A 99 8.41 -12.28 1.42
CA PHE A 99 7.42 -11.99 2.47
C PHE A 99 7.61 -12.86 3.71
N ARG A 100 7.94 -14.14 3.53
CA ARG A 100 8.12 -15.09 4.64
C ARG A 100 9.32 -14.74 5.52
N GLU A 101 10.30 -14.03 4.98
CA GLU A 101 11.48 -13.60 5.70
C GLU A 101 11.21 -12.33 6.51
N TYR A 102 10.52 -11.35 5.91
CA TYR A 102 10.31 -10.04 6.53
C TYR A 102 9.01 -9.93 7.36
N ALA A 103 8.01 -10.76 7.05
CA ALA A 103 6.69 -10.74 7.69
C ALA A 103 6.18 -12.19 7.87
N PRO A 104 6.81 -12.99 8.75
CA PRO A 104 6.42 -14.38 8.98
C PRO A 104 4.97 -14.55 9.47
N ALA A 105 4.39 -13.54 10.14
CA ALA A 105 2.98 -13.56 10.56
C ALA A 105 1.99 -13.19 9.44
N LEU A 106 2.45 -12.89 8.22
CA LEU A 106 1.62 -12.39 7.13
C LEU A 106 0.57 -13.43 6.72
N LYS A 107 -0.69 -13.02 6.72
CA LYS A 107 -1.84 -13.83 6.29
C LYS A 107 -2.58 -13.21 5.11
N LYS A 108 -2.69 -11.87 5.11
CA LYS A 108 -3.52 -11.12 4.15
C LYS A 108 -2.72 -10.05 3.42
N VAL A 109 -2.92 -9.96 2.11
CA VAL A 109 -2.35 -8.93 1.25
C VAL A 109 -3.47 -8.11 0.60
N CYS A 110 -3.49 -6.82 0.91
CA CYS A 110 -4.47 -5.87 0.40
C CYS A 110 -3.86 -5.02 -0.72
N PHE A 111 -4.47 -4.97 -1.89
CA PHE A 111 -3.97 -4.22 -3.04
C PHE A 111 -4.71 -2.89 -3.19
N ASN A 112 -3.99 -1.78 -3.06
CA ASN A 112 -4.53 -0.44 -3.20
C ASN A 112 -4.68 -0.04 -4.67
N GLY A 113 -5.80 -0.43 -5.28
CA GLY A 113 -6.15 -0.11 -6.67
C GLY A 113 -5.89 -1.24 -7.68
N LYS A 114 -6.49 -1.10 -8.86
CA LYS A 114 -6.50 -2.15 -9.89
C LYS A 114 -5.11 -2.52 -10.41
N THR A 115 -4.19 -1.55 -10.51
CA THR A 115 -2.81 -1.79 -10.98
C THR A 115 -2.08 -2.76 -10.07
N ALA A 116 -2.13 -2.51 -8.75
CA ALA A 116 -1.58 -3.42 -7.76
C ALA A 116 -2.35 -4.75 -7.74
N GLY A 117 -3.68 -4.70 -7.84
CA GLY A 117 -4.55 -5.88 -7.81
C GLY A 117 -4.30 -6.90 -8.92
N ARG A 118 -3.56 -6.55 -9.99
CA ARG A 118 -3.13 -7.53 -11.02
C ARG A 118 -2.25 -8.65 -10.46
N PHE A 119 -1.60 -8.42 -9.32
CA PHE A 119 -0.75 -9.41 -8.64
C PHE A 119 -1.53 -10.31 -7.67
N ALA A 120 -2.80 -10.02 -7.39
CA ALA A 120 -3.61 -10.79 -6.45
C ALA A 120 -3.66 -12.30 -6.76
N PRO A 121 -3.83 -12.78 -8.02
CA PRO A 121 -3.85 -14.22 -8.29
C PRO A 121 -2.53 -14.93 -7.95
N VAL A 122 -1.38 -14.30 -8.20
CA VAL A 122 -0.07 -14.87 -7.89
C VAL A 122 0.15 -14.94 -6.38
N ILE A 123 -0.23 -13.89 -5.65
CA ILE A 123 -0.12 -13.86 -4.19
C ILE A 123 -1.10 -14.84 -3.53
N ALA A 124 -2.31 -14.99 -4.08
CA ALA A 124 -3.28 -15.98 -3.62
C ALA A 124 -2.76 -17.41 -3.84
N ALA A 125 -2.15 -17.69 -5.00
CA ALA A 125 -1.53 -18.98 -5.28
C ALA A 125 -0.36 -19.32 -4.34
N ALA A 126 0.29 -18.29 -3.76
CA ALA A 126 1.33 -18.45 -2.74
C ALA A 126 0.78 -18.74 -1.33
N GLY A 127 -0.54 -18.77 -1.16
CA GLY A 127 -1.23 -19.15 0.09
C GLY A 127 -1.70 -17.99 0.95
N TYR A 128 -1.66 -16.75 0.45
CA TYR A 128 -2.14 -15.57 1.20
C TYR A 128 -3.59 -15.22 0.83
N GLU A 129 -4.35 -14.74 1.81
CA GLU A 129 -5.62 -14.07 1.53
C GLU A 129 -5.37 -12.79 0.74
N THR A 130 -6.21 -12.50 -0.25
CA THR A 130 -6.04 -11.29 -1.07
C THR A 130 -7.31 -10.46 -1.11
N LEU A 131 -7.15 -9.14 -1.03
CA LEU A 131 -8.23 -8.17 -1.09
C LEU A 131 -7.85 -7.02 -2.03
N VAL A 132 -8.64 -6.76 -3.07
CA VAL A 132 -8.40 -5.62 -3.98
C VAL A 132 -9.27 -4.45 -3.56
N LEU A 133 -8.63 -3.38 -3.10
CA LEU A 133 -9.26 -2.17 -2.59
C LEU A 133 -9.42 -1.10 -3.70
N PRO A 134 -10.39 -0.18 -3.57
CA PRO A 134 -10.40 1.02 -4.40
C PRO A 134 -9.16 1.87 -4.09
N SER A 135 -8.58 2.47 -5.14
CA SER A 135 -7.37 3.29 -4.98
C SER A 135 -7.62 4.49 -4.06
N SER A 136 -6.69 4.72 -3.13
CA SER A 136 -6.62 5.89 -2.25
C SER A 136 -6.13 7.16 -2.96
N SER A 137 -5.63 7.04 -4.19
CA SER A 137 -5.17 8.16 -5.00
C SER A 137 -6.29 9.16 -5.29
N PRO A 138 -6.00 10.48 -5.34
CA PRO A 138 -6.98 11.49 -5.77
C PRO A 138 -7.43 11.29 -7.22
N ALA A 139 -6.65 10.58 -8.05
CA ALA A 139 -7.06 10.24 -9.42
C ALA A 139 -8.28 9.29 -9.46
N ASN A 140 -8.53 8.54 -8.39
CA ASN A 140 -9.73 7.73 -8.25
C ASN A 140 -10.87 8.54 -7.62
N ALA A 141 -11.48 9.40 -8.43
CA ALA A 141 -12.59 10.27 -8.03
C ALA A 141 -13.99 9.62 -8.18
N MET A 142 -14.06 8.37 -8.67
CA MET A 142 -15.34 7.67 -8.86
C MET A 142 -16.06 7.30 -7.55
N LEU A 143 -15.32 7.19 -6.45
CA LEU A 143 -15.86 6.86 -5.13
C LEU A 143 -15.57 7.98 -4.13
N SER A 144 -16.57 8.31 -3.32
CA SER A 144 -16.42 9.19 -2.17
C SER A 144 -15.51 8.56 -1.10
N PHE A 145 -15.04 9.37 -0.15
CA PHE A 145 -14.25 8.88 0.97
C PHE A 145 -14.99 7.80 1.76
N ASP A 146 -16.26 8.01 2.10
CA ASP A 146 -17.06 7.04 2.88
C ASP A 146 -17.31 5.74 2.12
N GLN A 147 -17.49 5.82 0.79
CA GLN A 147 -17.60 4.64 -0.06
C GLN A 147 -16.30 3.82 -0.06
N LYS A 148 -15.14 4.48 -0.15
CA LYS A 148 -13.85 3.81 -0.01
C LYS A 148 -13.69 3.22 1.39
N LEU A 149 -13.99 4.00 2.43
CA LEU A 149 -13.82 3.58 3.83
C LEU A 149 -14.61 2.30 4.14
N ARG A 150 -15.83 2.16 3.62
CA ARG A 150 -16.61 0.91 3.79
C ARG A 150 -15.85 -0.33 3.30
N LEU A 151 -15.19 -0.25 2.14
CA LEU A 151 -14.41 -1.36 1.59
C LEU A 151 -13.06 -1.53 2.29
N TRP A 152 -12.47 -0.44 2.77
CA TRP A 152 -11.19 -0.44 3.49
C TRP A 152 -11.30 -1.05 4.90
N ARG A 153 -12.50 -1.16 5.48
CA ARG A 153 -12.70 -1.81 6.78
C ARG A 153 -12.44 -3.33 6.75
N ASP A 154 -12.49 -3.96 5.57
CA ASP A 154 -12.30 -5.40 5.41
C ASP A 154 -10.81 -5.85 5.47
N ILE A 155 -9.87 -4.92 5.70
CA ILE A 155 -8.43 -5.24 5.75
C ILE A 155 -8.00 -5.94 7.05
N LEU A 156 -8.73 -5.74 8.16
CA LEU A 156 -8.43 -6.32 9.49
C LEU A 156 -9.36 -7.47 9.90
N THR A 157 -10.40 -7.75 9.10
CA THR A 157 -11.38 -8.82 9.35
C THR A 157 -10.86 -10.19 8.94
#